data_AF-A0A4R3A069-F1
#
_entry.id   AF-A0A4R3A069-F1
#
_cell.length_a   1.000
_cell.length_b   1.000
_cell.length_c   1.000
_cell.angle_alpha   90.00
_cell.angle_beta   90.00
_cell.angle_gamma   90.00
#
_symmetry.space_group_name_H-M   'P 1'
#
loop_
_entity.id
_entity.type
_entity.pdbx_description
1 polymer ?
#
loop_
_entity_poly.entity_id
_entity_poly.type
_entity_poly.pdbx_seq_one_letter_code
_entity_poly.pdbx_strand_id
1 'polypeptide(L)' 'MWRAIETLGVGRLAYLHFEDAGSCDCLGYVNASGKAEWPDAIKGLRPNGWCDASEMLFLSAEARLYPTQLAS' A
#
# COMPACT_ATOMS: atom_id res chain seq x y z
N MET A 1 6.79 2.33 4.94
CA MET A 1 6.60 2.31 6.41
C MET A 1 5.11 2.24 6.67
N TRP A 2 4.65 1.29 7.50
CA TRP A 2 3.22 1.12 7.78
C TRP A 2 2.67 2.27 8.62
N ARG A 3 1.52 2.80 8.20
CA ARG A 3 0.79 3.91 8.82
C ARG A 3 -0.58 3.40 9.27
N ALA A 4 -1.13 3.98 10.33
CA ALA A 4 -2.48 3.63 10.80
C ALA A 4 -3.54 3.98 9.76
N ILE A 5 -4.56 3.13 9.57
CA ILE A 5 -5.58 3.31 8.51
C ILE A 5 -6.35 4.63 8.64
N GLU A 6 -6.47 5.17 9.85
CA GLU A 6 -7.13 6.45 10.16
C GLU A 6 -6.42 7.65 9.52
N THR A 7 -5.14 7.49 9.15
CA THR A 7 -4.33 8.54 8.52
C THR A 7 -4.40 8.51 6.99
N LEU A 8 -5.11 7.55 6.40
CA LEU A 8 -5.23 7.40 4.96
C LEU A 8 -6.13 8.51 4.39
N GLY A 9 -5.51 9.46 3.69
CA GLY A 9 -6.19 10.57 3.05
C GLY A 9 -6.75 10.26 1.67
N VAL A 10 -7.64 11.14 1.20
CA VAL A 10 -8.20 11.11 -0.15
C VAL A 10 -7.13 11.21 -1.24
N GLY A 11 -7.39 10.61 -2.40
CA GLY A 11 -6.54 10.67 -3.58
C GLY A 11 -5.27 9.83 -3.49
N ARG A 12 -5.18 8.86 -2.58
CA ARG A 12 -3.99 8.04 -2.37
C ARG A 12 -4.13 6.63 -2.91
N LEU A 13 -3.07 6.17 -3.56
CA LEU A 13 -2.86 4.75 -3.88
C LEU A 13 -2.12 4.11 -2.70
N ALA A 14 -2.71 3.08 -2.11
CA ALA A 14 -2.22 2.50 -0.87
C ALA A 14 -2.14 0.98 -0.95
N TYR A 15 -1.09 0.43 -0.35
CA TYR A 15 -1.01 -0.99 -0.01
C TYR A 15 -1.60 -1.16 1.39
N LEU A 16 -2.55 -2.08 1.57
CA LEU A 16 -3.27 -2.28 2.83
C LEU A 16 -2.81 -3.57 3.50
N HIS A 17 -2.73 -3.53 4.83
CA HIS A 17 -2.41 -4.68 5.67
C HIS A 17 -3.61 -5.08 6.50
N PHE A 18 -3.86 -6.39 6.57
CA PHE A 18 -4.91 -7.00 7.37
C PHE A 18 -4.30 -8.11 8.22
N GLU A 19 -4.14 -7.86 9.52
CA GLU A 19 -3.55 -8.86 10.44
C GLU A 19 -4.49 -10.06 10.63
N ASP A 20 -5.79 -9.81 10.76
CA ASP A 20 -6.79 -10.83 11.10
C ASP A 20 -7.27 -11.67 9.90
N ALA A 21 -6.94 -11.28 8.67
CA ALA A 21 -7.45 -11.91 7.45
C ALA A 21 -6.48 -12.96 6.85
N GLY A 22 -5.60 -13.54 7.67
CA GLY A 22 -4.66 -14.57 7.21
C GLY A 22 -3.63 -14.06 6.19
N SER A 23 -3.17 -12.81 6.35
CA SER A 23 -2.18 -12.17 5.47
C SER A 23 -2.68 -11.90 4.04
N CYS A 24 -3.86 -11.29 3.90
CA CYS A 24 -4.30 -10.76 2.61
C CYS A 24 -3.88 -9.29 2.51
N ASP A 25 -2.64 -9.02 2.10
CA ASP A 25 -2.27 -7.66 1.70
C ASP A 25 -2.81 -7.36 0.29
N CYS A 26 -3.25 -6.13 0.05
CA CYS A 26 -3.79 -5.74 -1.24
C CYS A 26 -3.48 -4.30 -1.62
N LEU A 27 -3.51 -4.02 -2.93
CA LEU A 27 -3.50 -2.66 -3.44
C LEU A 27 -4.93 -2.09 -3.50
N GLY A 28 -5.08 -0.84 -3.11
CA GLY A 28 -6.34 -0.12 -3.22
C GLY A 28 -6.17 1.39 -3.38
N TYR A 29 -7.27 2.08 -3.68
CA TYR A 29 -7.28 3.51 -3.95
C TYR A 29 -8.40 4.22 -3.18
N VAL A 30 -8.09 5.36 -2.58
CA VAL A 30 -9.10 6.26 -2.01
C VAL A 30 -9.38 7.36 -3.00
N ASN A 31 -10.59 7.39 -3.53
CA ASN A 31 -10.97 8.38 -4.54
C ASN A 31 -11.13 9.79 -3.95
N ALA A 32 -11.38 10.77 -4.82
CA ALA A 32 -11.53 12.18 -4.44
C ALA A 32 -12.71 12.44 -3.48
N SER A 33 -13.71 11.56 -3.46
CA SER A 33 -14.84 11.61 -2.52
C SER A 33 -14.54 10.96 -1.17
N GLY A 34 -13.31 10.45 -0.97
CA GLY A 34 -12.91 9.72 0.23
C GLY A 34 -13.50 8.32 0.33
N LYS A 35 -14.12 7.83 -0.74
CA LYS A 35 -14.56 6.44 -0.81
C LYS A 35 -13.39 5.58 -1.25
N ALA A 36 -13.17 4.52 -0.49
CA ALA A 36 -12.17 3.56 -0.86
C ALA A 36 -12.71 2.51 -1.84
N GLU A 37 -11.94 2.27 -2.89
CA GLU A 37 -12.24 1.31 -3.94
C GLU A 37 -11.35 0.09 -3.74
N TRP A 38 -11.96 -0.95 -3.19
CA TRP A 38 -11.31 -2.20 -2.81
C TRP A 38 -11.77 -3.36 -3.70
N PRO A 39 -10.95 -4.41 -3.88
CA PRO A 39 -11.41 -5.69 -4.41
C PRO A 39 -12.58 -6.25 -3.59
N ASP A 40 -13.56 -6.89 -4.26
CA ASP A 40 -14.74 -7.42 -3.57
C ASP A 40 -14.41 -8.45 -2.48
N ALA A 41 -13.30 -9.17 -2.63
CA ALA A 41 -12.82 -10.18 -1.66
C ALA A 41 -12.55 -9.62 -0.25
N ILE A 42 -12.30 -8.32 -0.12
CA ILE A 42 -11.98 -7.65 1.16
C ILE A 42 -12.99 -6.55 1.51
N LYS A 43 -14.03 -6.40 0.69
CA LYS A 43 -15.04 -5.36 0.85
C LYS A 43 -15.82 -5.62 2.14
N GLY A 44 -15.75 -4.68 3.08
CA GLY A 44 -16.34 -4.81 4.42
C GLY A 44 -15.34 -5.18 5.51
N LEU A 45 -14.10 -5.54 5.17
CA LEU A 45 -13.01 -5.67 6.12
C LEU A 45 -12.35 -4.31 6.37
N ARG A 46 -11.92 -4.07 7.60
CA ARG A 46 -11.16 -2.88 7.97
C ARG A 46 -9.66 -3.24 8.02
N PRO A 47 -8.80 -2.58 7.22
CA PRO A 47 -7.36 -2.77 7.32
C PRO A 47 -6.81 -2.27 8.65
N ASN A 48 -5.76 -2.91 9.16
CA ASN A 48 -5.02 -2.47 10.35
C ASN A 48 -4.09 -1.30 10.01
N GLY A 49 -3.52 -1.31 8.79
CA GLY A 49 -2.59 -0.29 8.36
C GLY A 49 -2.49 -0.16 6.84
N TRP A 50 -1.78 0.88 6.41
CA TRP A 50 -1.51 1.16 5.01
C TRP A 50 -0.08 1.66 4.76
N CYS A 51 0.41 1.49 3.54
CA CYS A 51 1.61 2.12 3.02
C CYS A 51 1.28 2.89 1.74
N ASP A 52 1.97 3.99 1.48
CA ASP A 52 1.82 4.68 0.20
C ASP A 52 2.47 3.83 -0.91
N ALA A 53 1.66 3.42 -1.89
CA ALA A 53 2.13 2.56 -2.97
C ALA A 53 3.08 3.30 -3.91
N SER A 54 2.97 4.64 -4.01
CA SER A 54 3.90 5.44 -4.80
C SER A 54 5.30 5.38 -4.17
N GLU A 55 5.40 5.51 -2.84
CA GLU A 55 6.68 5.37 -2.12
C GLU A 55 7.33 4.01 -2.39
N MET A 56 6.55 2.93 -2.41
CA MET A 56 7.07 1.59 -2.73
C MET A 56 7.55 1.45 -4.18
N LEU A 57 6.83 2.05 -5.13
CA LEU A 57 7.21 2.04 -6.55
C LEU A 57 8.50 2.85 -6.78
N PHE A 58 8.66 4.00 -6.12
CA PHE A 58 9.88 4.80 -6.22
C PHE A 58 11.10 4.06 -5.63
N LEU A 59 10.96 3.46 -4.45
CA LEU A 59 12.03 2.64 -3.85
C LEU A 59 12.44 1.46 -4.76
N SER A 60 11.47 0.85 -5.44
CA SER A 60 11.72 -0.26 -6.38
C SER A 60 12.39 0.22 -7.67
N ALA A 61 12.09 1.42 -8.13
CA ALA A 61 12.73 2.03 -9.30
C ALA A 61 14.18 2.42 -9.00
N GLU A 62 14.45 2.99 -7.83
CA GLU A 62 15.81 3.32 -7.38
C GLU A 62 16.68 2.07 -7.19
N ALA A 63 16.11 0.99 -6.63
CA ALA A 63 16.81 -0.30 -6.50
C ALA A 63 17.19 -0.92 -7.86
N ARG A 64 16.46 -0.61 -8.94
CA ARG A 64 16.80 -1.05 -10.30
C ARG A 64 17.84 -0.16 -10.99
N LEU A 65 18.00 1.08 -10.54
CA LEU A 65 18.98 2.03 -11.10
C LEU A 65 20.37 1.88 -10.47
N TYR A 66 20.47 1.24 -9.30
CA TYR A 66 21.74 0.83 -8.70
C TYR A 66 21.82 -0.70 -8.60
N PRO A 67 22.13 -1.43 -9.69
CA PRO A 67 22.66 -2.76 -9.53
C PRO A 67 23.96 -2.61 -8.74
N THR A 68 24.00 -3.25 -7.59
CA THR A 68 25.14 -3.40 -6.70
C THR A 68 26.46 -3.47 -7.49
N GLN A 69 27.19 -2.35 -7.61
CA GLN A 69 28.63 -2.38 -7.81
C GLN A 69 29.23 -2.88 -6.51
N LEU A 70 29.19 -4.19 -6.29
CA LEU A 70 29.91 -4.86 -5.22
C LEU A 70 30.02 -6.33 -5.58
N ALA A 71 30.92 -6.60 -6.53
CA ALA A 71 31.72 -7.83 -6.57
C ALA A 71 32.99 -7.54 -7.38
N SER A 72 34.04 -7.23 -6.61
CA SER A 72 35.49 -7.44 -6.84
C SER A 72 36.16 -6.96 -8.12
#